data_AF-A0A0F7TQ94-F1
#
_entry.id   AF-A0A0F7TQ94-F1
#
_cell.length_a   1.000
_cell.length_b   1.000
_cell.length_c   1.000
_cell.angle_alpha   90.00
_cell.angle_beta   90.00
_cell.angle_gamma   90.00
#
_symmetry.space_group_name_H-M   'P 1'
#
loop_
_entity.id
_entity.type
_entity.pdbx_description
1 polymer ?
#
loop_
_entity_poly.entity_id
_entity_poly.type
_entity_poly.pdbx_seq_one_letter_code
_entity_poly.pdbx_strand_id
1 'polypeptide(L)'
;MSPEKPLDARWYDKRRKSVLLSNADLEMLFHPALIGIAKALQRQIEQANHTTRAIVINKIILVGGFSLSPYLYRNLQQLFGSSYIIHRPDKAMTAMALGAVLCAYRPRTRLARCHYGFQGPDLTDESSKNKPALVAVLSGLTSQANQLCWVIKKVIPPWTGTLDGAST
;
A
#
# COMPACT_ATOMS: atom_id res chain seq x y z
N MET A 1 12.82 49.30 25.67
CA MET A 1 12.86 48.21 24.68
C MET A 1 11.50 47.55 24.66
N SER A 2 10.70 47.80 23.62
CA SER A 2 9.41 47.13 23.44
C SER A 2 9.64 45.68 23.03
N PRO A 3 8.92 44.69 23.58
CA PRO A 3 9.09 43.31 23.18
C PRO A 3 8.67 43.14 21.73
N GLU A 4 9.55 42.54 20.92
CA GLU A 4 9.24 42.17 19.54
C GLU A 4 8.01 41.26 19.51
N LYS A 5 6.98 41.71 18.81
CA LYS A 5 5.76 40.94 18.59
C LYS A 5 6.12 39.79 17.64
N PRO A 6 5.93 38.51 18.01
CA PRO A 6 6.19 37.41 17.09
C PRO A 6 5.33 37.56 15.84
N LEU A 7 5.94 37.34 14.67
CA LEU A 7 5.34 37.50 13.33
C LEU A 7 3.99 36.75 13.17
N ASP A 8 3.78 35.68 13.94
CA ASP A 8 2.57 34.83 13.93
C ASP A 8 1.29 35.49 14.46
N ALA A 9 1.39 36.59 15.19
CA ALA A 9 0.21 37.21 15.83
C ALA A 9 -0.64 38.06 14.89
N ARG A 10 -0.26 38.23 13.61
CA ARG A 10 -1.00 39.11 12.67
C ARG A 10 -2.30 38.49 12.14
N TRP A 11 -2.33 37.17 11.95
CA TRP A 11 -3.46 36.47 11.31
C TRP A 11 -4.30 35.63 12.28
N TYR A 12 -3.90 35.58 13.56
CA TYR A 12 -4.61 34.87 14.62
C TYR A 12 -5.48 35.81 15.45
N ASP A 13 -6.79 35.59 15.42
CA ASP A 13 -7.77 36.24 16.29
C ASP A 13 -7.84 35.50 17.63
N LYS A 14 -7.24 36.09 18.68
CA LYS A 14 -7.23 35.55 20.04
C LYS A 14 -8.62 35.43 20.66
N ARG A 15 -9.56 36.31 20.30
CA ARG A 15 -10.91 36.34 20.89
C ARG A 15 -11.77 35.23 20.29
N ARG A 16 -11.66 35.01 18.99
CA ARG A 16 -12.37 33.95 18.26
C ARG A 16 -11.63 32.61 18.22
N LYS A 17 -10.36 32.59 18.65
CA LYS A 17 -9.43 31.46 18.54
C LYS A 17 -9.38 30.93 17.09
N SER A 18 -9.32 31.84 16.12
CA SER A 18 -9.37 31.52 14.69
C SER A 18 -8.18 32.11 13.94
N VAL A 19 -7.72 31.43 12.90
CA VAL A 19 -6.66 31.92 11.99
C VAL A 19 -7.29 32.26 10.65
N LEU A 20 -6.96 33.42 10.08
CA LEU A 20 -7.32 33.76 8.71
C LEU A 20 -6.36 33.04 7.75
N LEU A 21 -6.89 32.13 6.94
CA LEU A 21 -6.14 31.44 5.90
C LEU A 21 -6.61 31.92 4.53
N SER A 22 -5.67 32.34 3.69
CA SER A 22 -5.94 32.58 2.29
C SER A 22 -6.03 31.26 1.51
N ASN A 23 -6.54 31.30 0.28
CA ASN A 23 -6.50 30.14 -0.60
C ASN A 23 -5.05 29.67 -0.86
N ALA A 24 -4.10 30.60 -0.98
CA ALA A 24 -2.68 30.26 -1.17
C ALA A 24 -2.10 29.52 0.04
N ASP A 25 -2.48 29.91 1.26
CA ASP A 25 -2.05 29.23 2.49
C ASP A 25 -2.60 27.81 2.56
N LEU A 26 -3.87 27.62 2.19
CA LEU A 26 -4.48 26.29 2.10
C LEU A 26 -3.82 25.43 1.03
N GLU A 27 -3.56 25.97 -0.16
CA GLU A 27 -2.87 25.25 -1.22
C GLU A 27 -1.45 24.84 -0.79
N MET A 28 -0.70 25.75 -0.18
CA MET A 28 0.64 25.47 0.35
C MET A 28 0.60 24.39 1.44
N LEU A 29 -0.39 24.43 2.33
CA LEU A 29 -0.58 23.43 3.38
C LEU A 29 -0.80 22.03 2.82
N PHE A 30 -1.57 21.91 1.73
CA PHE A 30 -1.90 20.62 1.10
C PHE A 30 -0.93 20.19 -0.01
N HIS A 31 -0.04 21.08 -0.44
CA HIS A 31 0.91 20.81 -1.51
C HIS A 31 1.80 19.56 -1.28
N PRO A 32 2.36 19.33 -0.08
CA PRO A 32 3.15 18.11 0.19
C PRO A 32 2.34 16.82 0.00
N ALA A 33 1.06 16.84 0.40
CA ALA A 33 0.17 15.69 0.21
C ALA A 33 -0.10 15.44 -1.28
N LEU A 34 -0.28 16.50 -2.07
CA LEU A 34 -0.46 16.40 -3.53
C LEU A 34 0.76 15.75 -4.20
N ILE A 35 1.97 16.19 -3.85
CA ILE A 35 3.22 15.59 -4.36
C ILE A 35 3.29 14.11 -4.01
N GLY A 36 2.95 13.75 -2.76
CA GLY A 36 2.92 12.36 -2.31
C GLY A 36 1.95 11.50 -3.14
N ILE A 37 0.75 12.00 -3.38
CA ILE A 37 -0.28 11.30 -4.18
C ILE A 37 0.18 11.14 -5.63
N ALA A 38 0.74 12.18 -6.25
CA ALA A 38 1.25 12.12 -7.61
C ALA A 38 2.37 11.07 -7.76
N LYS A 39 3.33 11.06 -6.83
CA LYS A 39 4.40 10.05 -6.79
C LYS A 39 3.85 8.64 -6.60
N ALA A 40 2.85 8.47 -5.73
CA ALA A 40 2.25 7.17 -5.50
C ALA A 40 1.50 6.66 -6.73
N LEU A 41 0.74 7.51 -7.41
CA LEU A 41 0.05 7.18 -8.66
C LEU A 41 1.04 6.74 -9.73
N GLN A 42 2.12 7.50 -9.92
CA GLN A 42 3.13 7.16 -10.91
C GLN A 42 3.77 5.79 -10.64
N ARG A 43 4.16 5.51 -9.39
CA ARG A 43 4.70 4.19 -9.01
C ARG A 43 3.71 3.06 -9.26
N GLN A 44 2.43 3.25 -8.92
CA GLN A 44 1.40 2.23 -9.13
C GLN A 44 1.20 1.95 -10.63
N ILE A 45 1.25 2.98 -11.46
CA ILE A 45 1.15 2.86 -12.91
C ILE A 45 2.34 2.09 -13.48
N GLU A 46 3.55 2.50 -13.13
CA GLU A 46 4.79 1.86 -13.57
C GLU A 46 4.82 0.37 -13.16
N GLN A 47 4.46 0.08 -11.90
CA GLN A 47 4.42 -1.28 -11.39
C GLN A 47 3.38 -2.14 -12.12
N ALA A 48 2.17 -1.63 -12.35
CA ALA A 48 1.12 -2.39 -13.03
C ALA A 48 1.49 -2.71 -14.48
N ASN A 49 2.07 -1.73 -15.19
CA ASN A 49 2.53 -1.90 -16.58
C ASN A 49 3.70 -2.90 -16.66
N HIS A 50 4.59 -2.92 -15.66
CA HIS A 50 5.70 -3.88 -15.62
C HIS A 50 5.22 -5.32 -15.31
N THR A 51 4.27 -5.48 -14.39
CA THR A 51 3.73 -6.81 -14.01
C THR A 51 2.83 -7.40 -15.09
N THR A 52 2.09 -6.56 -15.82
CA THR A 52 1.06 -7.01 -16.74
C THR A 52 1.36 -6.51 -18.15
N ARG A 53 2.08 -7.31 -18.96
CA ARG A 53 2.38 -7.00 -20.37
C ARG A 53 1.12 -6.76 -21.24
N ALA A 54 -0.08 -7.04 -20.72
CA ALA A 54 -1.35 -6.98 -21.44
C ALA A 54 -2.35 -5.93 -20.91
N ILE A 55 -2.20 -5.40 -19.69
CA ILE A 55 -3.19 -4.49 -19.10
C ILE A 55 -2.55 -3.11 -18.90
N VAL A 56 -2.92 -2.19 -19.79
CA VAL A 56 -2.55 -0.77 -19.68
C VAL A 56 -3.59 -0.07 -18.80
N ILE A 57 -3.13 0.55 -17.71
CA ILE A 57 -4.01 1.43 -16.92
C ILE A 57 -4.42 2.60 -17.81
N ASN A 58 -5.74 2.79 -18.00
CA ASN A 58 -6.29 3.87 -18.82
C ASN A 58 -7.12 4.89 -18.01
N LYS A 59 -7.42 4.56 -16.75
CA LYS A 59 -8.38 5.31 -15.92
C LYS A 59 -7.89 5.45 -14.49
N ILE A 60 -8.06 6.66 -13.95
CA ILE A 60 -7.84 6.99 -12.54
C ILE A 60 -9.20 7.41 -11.97
N ILE A 61 -9.68 6.69 -10.95
CA ILE A 61 -10.97 7.00 -10.30
C ILE A 61 -10.69 7.58 -8.92
N LEU A 62 -11.15 8.81 -8.69
CA LEU A 62 -10.97 9.48 -7.40
C LEU A 62 -12.16 9.21 -6.49
N VAL A 63 -11.91 8.54 -5.37
CA VAL A 63 -12.93 8.16 -4.37
C VAL A 63 -12.54 8.63 -2.97
N GLY A 64 -13.54 8.79 -2.08
CA GLY A 64 -13.36 9.26 -0.71
C GLY A 64 -13.73 10.74 -0.50
N GLY A 65 -13.36 11.29 0.66
CA GLY A 65 -13.61 12.71 0.97
C GLY A 65 -12.65 13.65 0.24
N PHE A 66 -11.37 13.29 0.19
CA PHE A 66 -10.34 14.16 -0.40
C PHE A 66 -10.46 14.29 -1.94
N SER A 67 -11.06 13.30 -2.61
CA SER A 67 -11.37 13.37 -4.05
C SER A 67 -12.35 14.49 -4.42
N LEU A 68 -13.11 15.02 -3.46
CA LEU A 68 -14.01 16.15 -3.71
C LEU A 68 -13.25 17.48 -3.85
N SER A 69 -11.99 17.54 -3.42
CA SER A 69 -11.15 18.73 -3.53
C SER A 69 -10.96 19.18 -4.98
N PRO A 70 -11.40 20.40 -5.35
CA PRO A 70 -11.14 20.97 -6.67
C PRO A 70 -9.65 21.20 -6.92
N TYR A 71 -8.87 21.45 -5.86
CA TYR A 71 -7.42 21.61 -5.95
C TYR A 71 -6.76 20.30 -6.40
N LEU A 72 -7.10 19.18 -5.74
CA LEU A 72 -6.58 17.86 -6.12
C LEU A 72 -6.97 17.48 -7.56
N TYR A 73 -8.25 17.63 -7.90
CA TYR A 73 -8.74 17.25 -9.23
C TYR A 73 -8.03 18.01 -10.34
N ARG A 74 -7.89 19.34 -10.22
CA ARG A 74 -7.22 20.17 -11.24
C ARG A 74 -5.76 19.81 -11.41
N ASN A 75 -5.03 19.64 -10.30
CA ASN A 75 -3.62 19.27 -10.34
C ASN A 75 -3.40 17.88 -10.95
N LEU A 76 -4.21 16.88 -10.58
CA LEU A 76 -4.12 15.56 -11.19
C LEU A 76 -4.49 15.59 -12.67
N GLN A 77 -5.51 16.37 -13.05
CA GLN A 77 -5.87 16.56 -14.45
C GLN A 77 -4.73 17.18 -15.26
N GLN A 78 -4.01 18.14 -14.69
CA GLN A 78 -2.83 18.74 -15.33
C GLN A 78 -1.68 17.76 -15.47
N LEU A 79 -1.41 16.95 -14.44
CA LEU A 79 -0.27 16.02 -14.43
C LEU A 79 -0.51 14.76 -15.25
N PHE A 80 -1.73 14.23 -15.25
CA PHE A 80 -2.04 12.90 -15.78
C PHE A 80 -3.15 12.91 -16.84
N GLY A 81 -3.89 14.00 -17.02
CA GLY A 81 -5.08 14.05 -17.88
C GLY A 81 -4.80 13.91 -19.38
N SER A 82 -3.55 14.09 -19.82
CA SER A 82 -3.13 13.83 -21.21
C SER A 82 -3.00 12.34 -21.53
N SER A 83 -2.70 11.52 -20.52
CA SER A 83 -2.44 10.08 -20.69
C SER A 83 -3.54 9.20 -20.10
N TYR A 84 -4.30 9.70 -19.13
CA TYR A 84 -5.28 8.92 -18.39
C TYR A 84 -6.61 9.66 -18.27
N ILE A 85 -7.71 8.91 -18.33
CA ILE A 85 -9.03 9.45 -18.04
C ILE A 85 -9.19 9.51 -16.53
N ILE A 86 -9.24 10.73 -15.98
CA ILE A 86 -9.49 10.95 -14.56
C ILE A 86 -10.98 11.16 -14.36
N HIS A 87 -11.59 10.34 -13.51
CA HIS A 87 -13.01 10.39 -13.24
C HIS A 87 -13.29 10.56 -11.74
N ARG A 88 -14.18 11.49 -11.41
CA ARG A 88 -14.68 11.71 -10.07
C ARG A 88 -16.18 11.38 -10.05
N PRO A 89 -16.60 10.25 -9.45
CA PRO A 89 -18.00 9.89 -9.34
C PRO A 89 -18.79 10.90 -8.50
N ASP A 90 -20.07 11.09 -8.80
CA ASP A 90 -20.95 12.00 -8.05
C ASP A 90 -21.03 11.64 -6.56
N LYS A 91 -21.05 10.33 -6.27
CA LYS A 91 -21.10 9.77 -4.91
C LYS A 91 -19.72 9.30 -4.44
N ALA A 92 -18.67 10.09 -4.66
CA ALA A 92 -17.29 9.72 -4.35
C ALA A 92 -17.08 9.30 -2.88
N MET A 93 -17.74 9.94 -1.92
CA MET A 93 -17.62 9.63 -0.49
C MET A 93 -18.16 8.23 -0.14
N THR A 94 -19.26 7.81 -0.77
CA THR A 94 -19.91 6.52 -0.49
C THR A 94 -19.54 5.43 -1.49
N ALA A 95 -18.77 5.75 -2.54
CA ALA A 95 -18.41 4.83 -3.61
C ALA A 95 -17.76 3.53 -3.09
N MET A 96 -16.89 3.64 -2.08
CA MET A 96 -16.25 2.48 -1.45
C MET A 96 -17.25 1.56 -0.75
N ALA A 97 -18.19 2.13 0.02
CA ALA A 97 -19.22 1.35 0.72
C ALA A 97 -20.18 0.68 -0.28
N LEU A 98 -20.62 1.41 -1.31
CA LEU A 98 -21.45 0.86 -2.38
C LEU A 98 -20.73 -0.27 -3.12
N GLY A 99 -19.44 -0.09 -3.41
CA GLY A 99 -18.61 -1.12 -4.02
C GLY A 99 -18.44 -2.36 -3.13
N ALA A 100 -18.35 -2.19 -1.81
CA ALA A 100 -18.29 -3.31 -0.85
C ALA A 100 -19.59 -4.12 -0.82
N VAL A 101 -20.75 -3.44 -0.79
CA VAL A 101 -22.07 -4.09 -0.86
C VAL A 101 -22.22 -4.85 -2.19
N LEU A 102 -21.83 -4.24 -3.31
CA LEU A 102 -21.86 -4.89 -4.61
C LEU A 102 -20.94 -6.12 -4.67
N CYS A 103 -19.74 -6.04 -4.08
CA CYS A 103 -18.83 -7.18 -3.96
C CYS A 103 -19.43 -8.32 -3.13
N ALA A 104 -20.12 -8.01 -2.03
CA ALA A 104 -20.75 -9.03 -1.19
C ALA A 104 -21.87 -9.76 -1.93
N TYR A 105 -22.61 -9.03 -2.78
CA TYR A 105 -23.65 -9.62 -3.64
C TYR A 105 -23.08 -10.41 -4.82
N ARG A 106 -21.92 -10.02 -5.37
CA ARG A 106 -21.24 -10.68 -6.50
C ARG A 106 -19.74 -10.81 -6.24
N PRO A 107 -19.30 -11.89 -5.56
CA PRO A 107 -17.89 -12.06 -5.27
C PRO A 107 -17.08 -12.21 -6.57
N ARG A 108 -16.11 -11.33 -6.76
CA ARG A 108 -15.04 -11.50 -7.74
C ARG A 108 -13.82 -12.11 -7.07
N THR A 109 -12.99 -12.81 -7.85
CA THR A 109 -11.68 -13.26 -7.39
C THR A 109 -10.87 -12.07 -6.87
N ARG A 110 -10.31 -12.18 -5.66
CA ARG A 110 -9.44 -11.18 -5.06
C ARG A 110 -8.03 -11.75 -4.95
N LEU A 111 -7.04 -10.95 -5.34
CA LEU A 111 -5.65 -11.25 -5.03
C LEU A 111 -5.34 -10.77 -3.61
N ALA A 112 -4.80 -11.67 -2.78
CA ALA A 112 -4.27 -11.28 -1.49
C ALA A 112 -3.03 -10.39 -1.72
N ARG A 113 -2.99 -9.23 -1.05
CA ARG A 113 -1.82 -8.33 -1.08
C ARG A 113 -0.80 -8.62 0.02
N CYS A 114 -1.03 -9.68 0.80
CA CYS A 114 -0.14 -10.14 1.84
C CYS A 114 0.43 -11.49 1.43
N HIS A 115 1.73 -11.67 1.62
CA HIS A 115 2.35 -12.98 1.53
C HIS A 115 1.98 -13.77 2.78
N TYR A 116 1.39 -14.95 2.62
CA TYR A 116 1.21 -15.91 3.70
C TYR A 116 2.44 -16.81 3.74
N GLY A 117 3.07 -16.94 4.91
CA GLY A 117 4.20 -17.81 5.16
C GLY A 117 4.36 -18.08 6.65
N PHE A 118 5.15 -19.08 7.00
CA PHE A 118 5.55 -19.37 8.37
C PHE A 118 7.08 -19.34 8.46
N GLN A 119 7.61 -19.00 9.64
CA GLN A 119 9.04 -19.10 9.89
C GLN A 119 9.38 -20.58 10.12
N GLY A 120 10.07 -21.19 9.17
CA GLY A 120 10.53 -22.58 9.23
C GLY A 120 12.04 -22.68 9.36
N PRO A 121 12.57 -23.90 9.57
CA PRO A 121 13.99 -24.16 9.35
C PRO A 121 14.37 -23.76 7.92
N ASP A 122 15.66 -23.50 7.69
CA ASP A 122 16.14 -23.19 6.35
C ASP A 122 15.94 -24.42 5.44
N LEU A 123 14.86 -24.40 4.66
CA LEU A 123 14.51 -25.44 3.69
C LEU A 123 15.06 -25.09 2.30
N THR A 124 15.98 -24.13 2.20
CA THR A 124 16.59 -23.79 0.92
C THR A 124 17.43 -24.96 0.40
N ASP A 125 16.97 -25.55 -0.69
CA ASP A 125 17.79 -26.43 -1.52
C ASP A 125 18.99 -25.60 -2.05
N GLU A 126 20.16 -26.20 -2.22
CA GLU A 126 21.37 -25.52 -2.76
C GLU A 126 21.07 -24.83 -4.11
N SER A 127 20.12 -25.39 -4.88
CA SER A 127 19.61 -24.83 -6.14
C SER A 127 18.87 -23.48 -5.97
N SER A 128 18.34 -23.19 -4.79
CA SER A 128 17.52 -22.01 -4.49
C SER A 128 18.30 -20.80 -3.95
N LYS A 129 19.58 -20.96 -3.60
CA LYS A 129 20.45 -19.88 -3.09
C LYS A 129 20.72 -18.76 -4.11
N ASN A 130 20.54 -19.04 -5.39
CA ASN A 130 20.78 -18.10 -6.48
C ASN A 130 19.55 -17.22 -6.84
N LYS A 131 18.42 -17.36 -6.12
CA LYS A 131 17.23 -16.53 -6.34
C LYS A 131 17.22 -15.33 -5.41
N PRO A 132 16.77 -14.15 -5.87
CA PRO A 132 16.70 -12.97 -5.02
C PRO A 132 15.73 -13.22 -3.86
N ALA A 133 16.24 -13.17 -2.63
CA ALA A 133 15.42 -13.25 -1.43
C ALA A 133 14.59 -11.96 -1.30
N LEU A 134 13.29 -12.11 -1.03
CA LEU A 134 12.43 -11.00 -0.69
C LEU A 134 12.64 -10.64 0.77
N VAL A 135 13.17 -9.45 1.04
CA VAL A 135 13.32 -8.95 2.41
C VAL A 135 12.05 -8.21 2.79
N ALA A 136 11.37 -8.68 3.84
CA ALA A 136 10.22 -8.00 4.40
C ALA A 136 10.68 -6.69 5.05
N VAL A 137 10.23 -5.55 4.50
CA VAL A 137 10.63 -4.19 4.93
C VAL A 137 10.39 -3.93 6.42
N LEU A 138 9.38 -4.55 7.01
CA LEU A 138 8.99 -4.32 8.41
C LEU A 138 9.67 -5.25 9.42
N SER A 139 10.08 -6.46 9.01
CA SER A 139 10.67 -7.45 9.92
C SER A 139 12.13 -7.76 9.65
N GLY A 140 12.68 -7.32 8.51
CA GLY A 140 14.05 -7.65 8.08
C GLY A 140 14.24 -9.12 7.71
N LEU A 141 13.20 -9.94 7.77
CA LEU A 141 13.27 -11.36 7.46
C LEU A 141 13.32 -11.56 5.94
N THR A 142 14.22 -12.43 5.52
CA THR A 142 14.31 -12.92 4.15
C THR A 142 13.23 -13.98 3.93
N SER A 143 12.58 -13.93 2.77
CA SER A 143 11.54 -14.86 2.35
C SER A 143 11.76 -15.25 0.90
N GLN A 144 11.37 -16.47 0.54
CA GLN A 144 11.32 -16.90 -0.85
C GLN A 144 9.87 -16.84 -1.35
N ALA A 145 9.65 -16.17 -2.48
CA ALA A 145 8.33 -16.14 -3.10
C ALA A 145 8.08 -17.39 -3.95
N ASN A 146 6.80 -17.74 -4.09
CA ASN A 146 6.31 -18.72 -5.06
C ASN A 146 6.80 -20.17 -4.82
N GLN A 147 7.11 -20.51 -3.58
CA GLN A 147 7.39 -21.88 -3.16
C GLN A 147 6.30 -22.39 -2.21
N LEU A 148 5.77 -23.57 -2.52
CA LEU A 148 4.91 -24.34 -1.63
C LEU A 148 5.74 -25.51 -1.09
N CYS A 149 6.06 -25.49 0.19
CA CYS A 149 6.72 -26.62 0.85
C CYS A 149 5.70 -27.35 1.75
N TRP A 150 5.64 -28.67 1.62
CA TRP A 150 4.88 -29.53 2.53
C TRP A 150 5.86 -30.09 3.57
N VAL A 151 5.62 -29.80 4.85
CA VAL A 151 6.45 -30.33 5.95
C VAL A 151 5.62 -31.35 6.71
N ILE A 152 6.08 -32.60 6.73
CA ILE A 152 5.47 -33.67 7.52
C ILE A 152 6.35 -33.89 8.76
N LYS A 153 5.81 -33.68 9.95
CA LYS A 153 6.49 -34.03 11.20
C LYS A 153 6.49 -35.54 11.35
N LYS A 154 7.64 -36.19 11.13
CA LYS A 154 7.82 -37.61 11.45
C LYS A 154 7.83 -37.77 12.97
N VAL A 155 6.82 -38.41 13.53
CA VAL A 155 6.83 -38.87 14.92
C VAL A 155 7.52 -40.24 14.93
N ILE A 156 8.70 -40.33 15.55
CA ILE A 156 9.33 -41.63 15.78
C ILE A 156 8.64 -42.22 17.01
N PRO A 157 7.97 -43.37 16.89
CA PRO A 157 7.31 -43.99 18.03
C PRO A 157 8.36 -44.48 19.05
N PRO A 158 8.05 -44.45 20.35
CA PRO A 158 9.02 -44.71 21.42
C PRO A 158 9.54 -46.16 21.50
N TRP A 159 9.04 -47.08 20.68
CA TRP A 159 9.38 -48.51 20.74
C TRP A 159 10.38 -48.98 19.67
N THR A 160 11.02 -48.08 18.91
CA THR A 160 12.21 -48.47 18.13
C THR A 160 13.41 -48.58 19.06
N GLY A 161 13.43 -49.66 19.86
CA GLY A 161 14.58 -50.08 20.63
C GLY A 161 15.72 -50.54 19.72
N THR A 162 16.94 -50.26 20.16
CA THR A 162 18.20 -50.83 19.67
C THR A 162 18.07 -52.35 19.52
N LEU A 163 18.15 -52.84 18.28
CA LEU A 163 18.53 -54.23 18.04
C LEU A 163 20.04 -54.33 18.23
N ASP A 164 20.47 -54.32 19.49
CA ASP A 164 21.82 -54.74 19.85
C ASP A 164 21.93 -56.23 19.55
N GLY A 165 22.80 -56.55 18.59
CA GLY A 165 22.96 -57.88 18.02
C GLY A 165 23.39 -58.91 19.06
N ALA A 166 22.63 -59.99 19.15
CA ALA A 166 23.07 -61.23 19.75
C ALA A 166 23.86 -62.04 18.72
N SER A 167 25.13 -62.32 19.09
CA SER A 167 25.91 -63.54 18.87
C SER A 167 26.26 -63.99 17.44
N THR A 168 27.55 -63.98 17.12
CA THR A 168 28.35 -65.23 17.17
C THR A 168 29.76 -64.93 17.67
#